data_AF-A0A562IJE5-F1
#
_entry.id   AF-A0A562IJE5-F1
#
_cell.length_a   1.000
_cell.length_b   1.000
_cell.length_c   1.000
_cell.angle_alpha   90.00
_cell.angle_beta   90.00
_cell.angle_gamma   90.00
#
_symmetry.space_group_name_H-M   'P 1'
#
loop_
_entity.id
_entity.type
_entity.pdbx_description
1 polymer ?
#
loop_
_entity_poly.entity_id
_entity_poly.type
_entity_poly.pdbx_seq_one_letter_code
_entity_poly.pdbx_strand_id
1 'polypeptide(L)'
;MPIDPRRYLLTEEQSQRIFREEIAPEELAHGVSQEQPVVVFVAGQPGAGKTMTTESVKRELDQRGGAIVVNSTTDNRSLLRVQWS
;
A
#
# COMPACT_ATOMS: atom_id res chain seq x y z
N MET A 1 18.88 24.41 7.05
CA MET A 1 18.98 24.33 5.57
C MET A 1 17.68 23.76 5.03
N PRO A 2 17.07 24.31 3.98
CA PRO A 2 15.93 23.68 3.31
C PRO A 2 16.41 22.39 2.63
N ILE A 3 15.67 21.30 2.84
CA ILE A 3 15.90 20.04 2.12
C ILE A 3 15.34 20.24 0.70
N ASP A 4 16.16 19.98 -0.32
CA ASP A 4 15.70 19.91 -1.70
C ASP A 4 15.12 18.50 -1.96
N PRO A 5 13.80 18.34 -2.08
CA PRO A 5 13.17 17.04 -2.27
C PRO A 5 13.57 16.37 -3.59
N ARG A 6 14.04 17.15 -4.58
CA ARG A 6 14.49 16.62 -5.87
C ARG A 6 15.72 15.73 -5.75
N ARG A 7 16.50 15.89 -4.68
CA ARG A 7 17.65 15.04 -4.37
C ARG A 7 17.27 13.59 -4.04
N TYR A 8 16.02 13.34 -3.70
CA TYR A 8 15.51 11.99 -3.38
C TYR A 8 14.56 11.45 -4.45
N LEU A 9 14.43 12.15 -5.59
CA LEU A 9 13.62 11.64 -6.69
C LEU A 9 14.35 10.48 -7.36
N LEU A 10 13.62 9.39 -7.50
CA LEU A 10 14.04 8.26 -8.33
C LEU A 10 13.76 8.61 -9.79
N THR A 11 14.63 8.14 -10.70
CA THR A 11 14.25 8.09 -12.10
C THR A 11 13.09 7.11 -12.29
N GLU A 12 12.34 7.26 -13.39
CA GLU A 12 11.26 6.34 -13.73
C GLU A 12 11.76 4.89 -13.79
N GLU A 13 12.92 4.67 -14.41
CA GLU A 13 13.56 3.35 -14.48
C GLU A 13 13.88 2.78 -13.09
N GLN A 14 14.44 3.60 -12.20
CA GLN A 14 14.72 3.18 -10.82
C GLN A 14 13.45 2.86 -10.05
N SER A 15 12.41 3.70 -10.18
CA SER A 15 11.11 3.48 -9.54
C SER A 15 10.47 2.17 -10.00
N GLN A 16 10.44 1.92 -11.31
CA GLN A 16 9.88 0.69 -11.87
C GLN A 16 10.69 -0.55 -11.48
N ARG A 17 12.03 -0.44 -11.42
CA ARG A 17 12.90 -1.53 -11.00
C ARG A 17 12.60 -1.90 -9.54
N ILE A 18 12.64 -0.92 -8.64
CA ILE A 18 12.34 -1.12 -7.22
C ILE A 18 10.93 -1.71 -7.06
N PHE A 19 9.93 -1.17 -7.77
CA PHE A 19 8.58 -1.71 -7.69
C PHE A 19 8.50 -3.19 -8.11
N ARG A 20 9.08 -3.55 -9.26
CA ARG A 20 8.96 -4.91 -9.81
C ARG A 20 9.82 -5.94 -9.09
N GLU A 21 11.00 -5.55 -8.65
CA GLU A 21 12.01 -6.48 -8.12
C GLU A 21 12.00 -6.57 -6.59
N GLU A 22 11.56 -5.51 -5.91
CA GLU A 22 11.67 -5.40 -4.45
C GLU A 22 10.28 -5.31 -3.79
N ILE A 23 9.40 -4.43 -4.28
CA ILE A 23 8.08 -4.18 -3.68
C ILE A 23 7.09 -5.30 -4.01
N ALA A 24 6.75 -5.45 -5.30
CA ALA A 24 5.68 -6.34 -5.72
C ALA A 24 5.88 -7.82 -5.29
N PRO A 25 7.10 -8.38 -5.34
CA PRO A 25 7.32 -9.76 -4.91
C PRO A 25 7.07 -10.01 -3.43
N GLU A 26 7.26 -9.00 -2.57
CA GLU A 26 7.01 -9.11 -1.13
C GLU A 26 5.55 -8.74 -0.81
N GLU A 27 5.08 -7.59 -1.31
CA GLU A 27 3.75 -7.04 -0.99
C GLU A 27 2.59 -7.82 -1.57
N LEU A 28 2.76 -8.31 -2.80
CA LEU A 28 1.66 -8.91 -3.55
C LEU A 28 1.68 -10.44 -3.45
N ALA A 29 2.67 -11.03 -2.77
CA ALA A 29 2.82 -12.48 -2.64
C ALA A 29 1.59 -13.17 -2.05
N HIS A 30 0.84 -12.47 -1.20
CA HIS A 30 -0.32 -13.00 -0.50
C HIS A 30 -1.65 -12.69 -1.19
N GLY A 31 -1.63 -11.93 -2.28
CA GLY A 31 -2.82 -11.62 -3.08
C GLY A 31 -3.13 -12.77 -4.02
N VAL A 32 -4.28 -13.40 -3.87
CA VAL A 32 -4.79 -14.37 -4.85
C VAL A 32 -5.50 -13.61 -5.96
N SER A 33 -5.18 -13.91 -7.22
CA SER A 33 -5.91 -13.35 -8.37
C SER A 33 -7.38 -13.76 -8.34
N GLN A 34 -8.29 -12.82 -8.60
CA GLN A 34 -9.73 -13.03 -8.57
C GLN A 34 -10.36 -12.58 -9.89
N GLU A 35 -11.35 -13.32 -10.39
CA GLU A 35 -12.12 -12.92 -11.58
C GLU A 35 -12.97 -11.67 -11.33
N GLN A 36 -13.43 -11.47 -10.09
CA GLN A 36 -14.23 -10.34 -9.66
C GLN A 36 -13.61 -9.70 -8.40
N PRO A 37 -12.52 -8.92 -8.55
CA PRO A 37 -11.86 -8.31 -7.41
C PRO A 37 -12.72 -7.20 -6.78
N VAL A 38 -12.62 -7.05 -5.46
CA VAL A 38 -13.28 -5.99 -4.70
C VAL A 38 -12.25 -4.97 -4.23
N VAL A 39 -12.54 -3.68 -4.42
CA VAL A 39 -11.72 -2.57 -3.92
C VAL A 39 -12.50 -1.82 -2.85
N VAL A 40 -11.88 -1.59 -1.69
CA VAL A 40 -12.48 -0.84 -0.58
C VAL A 40 -11.66 0.41 -0.30
N PHE A 41 -12.30 1.57 -0.33
CA PHE A 41 -11.70 2.85 0.05
C PHE A 41 -12.07 3.19 1.50
N VAL A 42 -11.07 3.36 2.37
CA VAL A 42 -11.26 3.76 3.76
C VAL A 42 -10.85 5.22 3.93
N ALA A 43 -11.83 6.09 4.21
CA ALA A 43 -11.64 7.54 4.32
C ALA A 43 -12.16 8.10 5.65
N GLY A 44 -11.65 9.27 6.04
CA GLY A 44 -12.04 9.97 7.27
C GLY A 44 -11.00 11.01 7.68
N GLN A 45 -11.26 11.77 8.76
CA GLN A 45 -10.29 12.70 9.35
C GLN A 45 -9.11 11.98 10.03
N PRO A 46 -7.94 12.63 10.21
CA PRO A 46 -6.87 12.11 11.06
C PRO A 46 -7.40 11.74 12.46
N GLY A 47 -6.96 10.60 13.01
CA GLY A 47 -7.45 10.10 14.30
C GLY A 47 -8.81 9.38 14.26
N ALA A 48 -9.51 9.30 13.12
CA ALA A 48 -10.83 8.64 13.01
C ALA A 48 -10.80 7.09 13.08
N GLY A 49 -9.68 6.48 13.45
CA GLY A 49 -9.60 5.02 13.58
C GLY A 49 -9.59 4.24 12.25
N LYS A 50 -9.21 4.85 11.12
CA LYS A 50 -9.17 4.20 9.80
C LYS A 50 -8.41 2.87 9.79
N THR A 51 -7.32 2.76 10.57
CA THR A 51 -6.56 1.52 10.72
C THR A 51 -7.44 0.38 11.23
N MET A 52 -8.28 0.61 12.25
CA MET A 52 -9.19 -0.41 12.78
C MET A 52 -10.24 -0.85 11.77
N THR A 53 -10.75 0.08 10.97
CA THR A 53 -11.67 -0.21 9.86
C THR A 53 -10.99 -1.05 8.79
N THR A 54 -9.80 -0.66 8.33
CA THR A 54 -9.00 -1.41 7.35
C THR A 54 -8.74 -2.84 7.82
N GLU A 55 -8.31 -3.01 9.07
CA GLU A 55 -8.08 -4.33 9.67
C GLU A 55 -9.34 -5.20 9.72
N SER A 56 -10.49 -4.60 10.00
CA SER A 56 -11.76 -5.32 10.05
C SER A 56 -12.21 -5.77 8.66
N VAL A 57 -12.07 -4.90 7.66
CA VAL A 57 -12.35 -5.23 6.25
C VAL A 57 -11.39 -6.32 5.76
N LYS A 58 -10.10 -6.19 6.08
CA LYS A 58 -9.08 -7.17 5.68
C LYS A 58 -9.41 -8.56 6.21
N ARG A 59 -9.76 -8.69 7.50
CA ARG A 59 -10.16 -9.99 8.09
C ARG A 59 -11.33 -10.66 7.38
N GLU A 60 -12.28 -9.87 6.86
CA GLU A 60 -13.41 -10.42 6.10
C GLU A 60 -12.98 -10.85 4.70
N LEU A 61 -12.15 -10.07 4.02
CA LEU A 61 -11.63 -10.41 2.69
C LEU A 61 -10.62 -11.55 2.72
N ASP A 62 -9.89 -11.73 3.82
CA ASP A 62 -9.00 -12.88 4.03
C ASP A 62 -9.76 -14.21 3.97
N GLN A 63 -11.03 -14.23 4.36
CA GLN A 63 -11.90 -15.42 4.21
C GLN A 63 -12.28 -15.70 2.74
N ARG A 64 -11.99 -14.77 1.81
CA ARG A 64 -12.36 -14.82 0.39
C ARG A 64 -11.14 -14.87 -0.54
N GLY A 65 -9.97 -15.26 -0.02
CA GLY A 65 -8.74 -15.39 -0.80
C GLY A 65 -7.72 -14.27 -0.56
N GLY A 66 -7.89 -13.46 0.47
CA GLY A 66 -6.91 -12.45 0.87
C GLY A 66 -7.25 -11.03 0.44
N ALA A 67 -6.55 -10.07 1.03
CA ALA A 67 -6.56 -8.68 0.60
C ALA A 67 -5.17 -8.05 0.73
N ILE A 68 -4.84 -7.22 -0.25
CA ILE A 68 -3.67 -6.34 -0.22
C ILE A 68 -4.11 -4.97 0.28
N VAL A 69 -3.40 -4.46 1.30
CA VAL A 69 -3.66 -3.13 1.86
C VAL A 69 -2.63 -2.16 1.31
N VAL A 70 -3.09 -1.15 0.57
CA VAL A 70 -2.25 -0.05 0.09
C VAL A 70 -2.46 1.17 0.97
N ASN A 71 -1.40 1.66 1.61
CA ASN A 71 -1.44 2.84 2.46
C ASN A 71 -0.28 3.80 2.13
N SER A 72 -0.42 5.08 2.47
CA SER A 72 0.61 6.09 2.24
C SER A 72 1.39 6.46 3.52
N THR A 73 1.03 5.88 4.66
CA THR A 73 1.60 6.20 5.98
C THR A 73 2.05 4.91 6.64
N THR A 74 3.36 4.80 6.86
CA THR A 74 3.99 3.68 7.55
C THR A 74 3.42 3.55 8.97
N ASP A 75 2.46 2.64 9.17
CA ASP A 75 2.31 1.95 10.44
C ASP A 75 3.24 0.73 10.40
N ASN A 76 3.92 0.43 11.50
CA ASN A 76 5.14 -0.37 11.56
C ASN A 76 4.94 -1.89 11.34
N ARG A 77 4.01 -2.32 10.47
CA ARG A 77 3.78 -3.73 10.13
C ARG A 77 3.44 -4.06 8.67
N SER A 78 3.28 -3.10 7.76
CA SER A 78 3.09 -3.41 6.34
C SER A 78 3.26 -2.15 5.49
N LEU A 79 4.51 -1.98 5.07
CA LEU A 79 4.92 -1.84 3.67
C LEU A 79 4.29 -0.72 2.80
N LEU A 80 5.22 0.17 2.45
CA LEU A 80 5.40 0.99 1.25
C LEU A 80 4.42 2.10 0.86
N ARG A 81 5.05 3.27 0.76
CA ARG A 81 4.56 4.62 0.51
C ARG A 81 4.56 4.90 -0.99
N VAL A 82 3.39 5.10 -1.59
CA VAL A 82 3.28 5.69 -2.93
C VAL A 82 2.73 7.11 -2.78
N GLN A 83 3.58 8.12 -3.05
CA GLN A 83 3.13 9.50 -3.30
C GLN A 83 3.20 9.77 -4.80
N TRP A 84 2.07 10.13 -5.40
CA TRP A 84 2.03 10.73 -6.73
C TRP A 84 2.17 12.25 -6.59
N SER A 85 2.96 12.86 -7.48
CA SER A 85 3.05 14.31 -7.72
C SER A 85 2.19 14.71 -8.91
#